data_AF-A0A350JJU6-F1
#
_entry.id   AF-A0A350JJU6-F1
#
_cell.length_a   1.000
_cell.length_b   1.000
_cell.length_c   1.000
_cell.angle_alpha   90.00
_cell.angle_beta   90.00
_cell.angle_gamma   90.00
#
_symmetry.space_group_name_H-M   'P 1'
#
loop_
_entity.id
_entity.type
_entity.pdbx_description
1 polymer ?
#
loop_
_entity_poly.entity_id
_entity_poly.type
_entity_poly.pdbx_seq_one_letter_code
_entity_poly.pdbx_strand_id
1 'polypeptide(L)'
;MTNFRYVPFYPLARLLYLAATNGGLGFRNAHIFVAFVFRYILFEPLRLLELLLFERKILKHQVTEPPIFVLGHWRSGTTQLQHLLASDENHAPTSLYQFLFIDHFILSESWLKGKRQGEGPI
;
A
#
# COMPACT_ATOMS: atom_id res chain seq x y z
N MET A 1 -9.69 12.86 -18.99
CA MET A 1 -9.38 11.65 -18.20
C MET A 1 -10.13 11.77 -16.87
N THR A 2 -11.22 11.04 -16.69
CA THR A 2 -12.05 11.07 -15.47
C THR A 2 -11.27 10.48 -14.31
N ASN A 3 -10.89 11.32 -13.35
CA ASN A 3 -10.05 10.92 -12.22
C ASN A 3 -10.92 10.31 -11.11
N PHE A 4 -11.44 9.09 -11.37
CA PHE A 4 -12.34 8.35 -10.46
C PHE A 4 -11.72 8.05 -9.09
N ARG A 5 -10.41 8.31 -8.90
CA ARG A 5 -9.68 8.10 -7.64
C ARG A 5 -10.19 8.98 -6.48
N TYR A 6 -10.68 10.19 -6.77
CA TYR A 6 -11.20 11.12 -5.75
C TYR A 6 -12.62 10.78 -5.28
N VAL A 7 -13.30 9.85 -5.94
CA VAL A 7 -14.68 9.48 -5.57
C VAL A 7 -14.65 8.74 -4.24
N PRO A 8 -15.48 9.14 -3.26
CA PRO A 8 -15.58 8.43 -1.98
C PRO A 8 -16.08 7.00 -2.21
N PHE A 9 -15.56 6.05 -1.43
CA PHE A 9 -15.90 4.62 -1.51
C PHE A 9 -15.68 3.96 -2.88
N TYR A 10 -14.91 4.58 -3.79
CA TYR A 10 -14.62 3.98 -5.10
C TYR A 10 -13.97 2.58 -5.03
N PRO A 11 -12.96 2.31 -4.17
CA PRO A 11 -12.38 0.98 -4.06
C PRO A 11 -13.40 -0.08 -3.63
N LEU A 12 -14.31 0.29 -2.72
CA LEU A 12 -15.39 -0.57 -2.25
C LEU A 12 -16.39 -0.85 -3.38
N ALA A 13 -16.85 0.18 -4.08
CA ALA A 13 -17.76 0.04 -5.21
C ALA A 13 -17.15 -0.84 -6.30
N ARG A 14 -15.85 -0.67 -6.58
CA ARG A 14 -15.13 -1.48 -7.56
C ARG A 14 -14.96 -2.93 -7.11
N LEU A 15 -14.71 -3.16 -5.83
CA LEU A 15 -14.62 -4.49 -5.25
C LEU A 15 -15.97 -5.21 -5.29
N LEU A 16 -17.08 -4.52 -4.99
CA LEU A 16 -18.44 -5.07 -5.12
C LEU A 16 -18.79 -5.36 -6.58
N TYR A 17 -18.44 -4.45 -7.50
CA TYR A 17 -18.62 -4.65 -8.93
C TYR A 17 -17.86 -5.88 -9.41
N LEU A 18 -16.58 -6.02 -9.05
CA LEU A 18 -15.76 -7.17 -9.42
C LEU A 18 -16.28 -8.47 -8.82
N ALA A 19 -16.75 -8.45 -7.58
CA ALA A 19 -17.37 -9.62 -6.96
C ALA A 19 -18.65 -10.03 -7.72
N ALA A 20 -19.48 -9.08 -8.14
CA ALA A 20 -20.69 -9.35 -8.92
C ALA A 20 -20.39 -9.88 -10.33
N THR A 21 -19.36 -9.36 -11.02
CA THR A 21 -19.08 -9.73 -12.42
C THR A 21 -18.24 -10.99 -12.59
N ASN A 22 -17.42 -11.37 -11.61
CA ASN A 22 -16.48 -12.51 -11.73
C ASN A 22 -17.00 -13.82 -11.12
N GLY A 23 -18.33 -13.97 -10.98
CA GLY A 23 -18.93 -15.22 -10.48
C GLY A 23 -19.16 -15.29 -8.96
N GLY A 24 -19.09 -14.16 -8.25
CA GLY A 24 -19.45 -14.08 -6.84
C GLY A 24 -18.36 -14.52 -5.86
N LEU A 25 -18.76 -14.71 -4.60
CA LEU A 25 -17.88 -15.11 -3.50
C LEU A 25 -18.30 -16.49 -3.00
N GLY A 26 -17.34 -17.42 -2.89
CA GLY A 26 -17.60 -18.69 -2.23
C GLY A 26 -17.86 -18.51 -0.73
N PHE A 27 -18.87 -19.21 -0.19
CA PHE A 27 -19.27 -19.13 1.22
C PHE A 27 -18.11 -19.32 2.22
N ARG A 28 -17.13 -20.15 1.86
CA ARG A 28 -15.92 -20.38 2.68
C ARG A 28 -15.10 -19.10 2.92
N ASN A 29 -15.06 -18.19 1.96
CA ASN A 29 -14.22 -16.97 2.02
C ASN A 29 -15.04 -15.71 2.32
N ALA A 30 -16.35 -15.85 2.56
CA ALA A 30 -17.24 -14.70 2.82
C ALA A 30 -16.78 -13.87 4.03
N HIS A 31 -16.27 -14.52 5.07
CA HIS A 31 -15.76 -13.83 6.26
C HIS A 31 -14.54 -12.93 5.95
N ILE A 32 -13.63 -13.38 5.08
CA ILE A 32 -12.48 -12.58 4.62
C ILE A 32 -13.00 -11.37 3.85
N PHE A 33 -13.96 -11.58 2.95
CA PHE A 33 -14.55 -10.50 2.18
C PHE A 33 -15.21 -9.44 3.06
N VAL A 34 -15.99 -9.85 4.07
CA VAL A 34 -16.60 -8.94 5.05
C VAL A 34 -15.53 -8.14 5.79
N ALA A 35 -14.43 -8.79 6.20
CA ALA A 35 -13.31 -8.09 6.84
C ALA A 35 -12.68 -7.04 5.90
N PHE A 36 -12.52 -7.33 4.61
CA PHE A 36 -12.03 -6.35 3.62
C PHE A 36 -13.00 -5.19 3.43
N VAL A 37 -14.31 -5.46 3.31
CA VAL A 37 -15.34 -4.42 3.18
C VAL A 37 -15.31 -3.51 4.42
N PHE A 38 -15.29 -4.10 5.62
CA PHE A 38 -15.20 -3.34 6.87
C PHE A 38 -13.92 -2.49 6.91
N ARG A 39 -12.77 -3.06 6.55
CA ARG A 39 -11.49 -2.35 6.44
C ARG A 39 -11.59 -1.14 5.50
N TYR A 40 -12.18 -1.31 4.32
CA TYR A 40 -12.31 -0.22 3.35
C TYR A 40 -13.22 0.90 3.84
N ILE A 41 -14.31 0.57 4.55
CA ILE A 41 -15.20 1.58 5.13
C ILE A 41 -14.48 2.34 6.25
N LEU A 42 -13.76 1.63 7.12
CA LEU A 42 -13.06 2.23 8.26
C LEU A 42 -11.95 3.21 7.83
N PHE A 43 -11.16 2.84 6.81
CA PHE A 43 -9.99 3.62 6.38
C PHE A 43 -10.23 4.52 5.16
N GLU A 44 -11.48 4.59 4.67
CA GLU A 44 -11.88 5.49 3.59
C GLU A 44 -11.49 6.96 3.80
N PRO A 45 -11.73 7.59 4.97
CA PRO A 45 -11.38 8.99 5.17
C PRO A 45 -9.87 9.23 5.09
N LEU A 46 -9.04 8.29 5.59
CA LEU A 46 -7.58 8.42 5.52
C LEU A 46 -7.10 8.37 4.07
N ARG A 47 -7.68 7.50 3.23
CA ARG A 47 -7.37 7.43 1.80
C ARG A 47 -7.70 8.74 1.09
N LEU A 48 -8.87 9.32 1.34
CA LEU A 48 -9.25 10.59 0.70
C LEU A 48 -8.32 11.73 1.12
N LEU A 49 -7.99 11.81 2.41
CA LEU A 49 -7.03 12.80 2.92
C LEU A 49 -5.65 12.63 2.26
N GLU A 50 -5.16 11.40 2.11
CA GLU A 50 -3.88 11.13 1.46
C GLU A 50 -3.88 11.58 -0.01
N LEU A 51 -4.94 11.26 -0.76
CA LEU A 51 -5.07 11.72 -2.15
C LEU A 51 -5.09 13.25 -2.24
N LEU A 52 -5.86 13.92 -1.38
CA LEU A 52 -5.96 15.37 -1.40
C LEU A 52 -4.63 16.07 -1.05
N LEU A 53 -3.87 15.52 -0.10
CA LEU A 53 -2.64 16.14 0.40
C LEU A 53 -1.40 15.77 -0.44
N PHE A 54 -1.27 14.50 -0.82
CA PHE A 54 -0.01 13.97 -1.36
C PHE A 54 -0.06 13.62 -2.85
N GLU A 55 -1.22 13.49 -3.49
CA GLU A 55 -1.29 13.08 -4.91
C GLU A 55 -0.47 14.01 -5.82
N ARG A 56 -0.53 15.33 -5.58
CA ARG A 56 0.28 16.30 -6.32
C ARG A 56 1.78 16.15 -6.07
N LYS A 57 2.19 15.82 -4.85
CA LYS A 57 3.60 15.58 -4.49
C LYS A 57 4.10 14.30 -5.15
N ILE A 58 3.32 13.22 -5.08
CA ILE A 58 3.62 11.92 -5.69
C ILE A 58 3.78 12.04 -7.21
N LEU A 59 2.83 12.69 -7.90
CA LEU A 59 2.89 12.85 -9.36
C LEU A 59 4.05 13.71 -9.85
N LYS A 60 4.54 14.63 -9.01
CA LYS A 60 5.71 15.48 -9.31
C LYS A 60 7.03 14.85 -8.87
N HIS A 61 7.01 13.83 -8.03
CA HIS A 61 8.20 13.23 -7.47
C HIS A 61 8.97 12.48 -8.57
N GLN A 62 10.25 12.79 -8.70
CA GLN A 62 11.16 12.11 -9.62
C GLN A 62 12.14 11.29 -8.81
N VAL A 63 12.24 10.00 -9.15
CA VAL A 63 13.21 9.10 -8.54
C VAL A 63 14.59 9.48 -9.08
N THR A 64 15.43 10.02 -8.20
CA THR A 64 16.74 10.60 -8.59
C THR A 64 17.82 9.52 -8.69
N GLU A 65 17.75 8.50 -7.84
CA GLU A 65 18.69 7.38 -7.80
C GLU A 65 18.09 6.12 -8.41
N PRO A 66 18.87 5.29 -9.13
CA PRO A 66 18.34 4.09 -9.76
C PRO A 66 17.90 3.06 -8.70
N PRO A 67 16.68 2.52 -8.78
CA PRO A 67 16.21 1.52 -7.82
C PRO A 67 16.92 0.17 -8.01
N ILE A 68 17.13 -0.54 -6.91
CA ILE A 68 17.72 -1.89 -6.90
C ILE A 68 16.60 -2.94 -6.95
N PHE A 69 16.63 -3.80 -7.96
CA PHE A 69 15.73 -4.95 -8.06
C PHE A 69 16.47 -6.24 -7.76
N VAL A 70 16.06 -6.96 -6.71
CA VAL A 70 16.62 -8.28 -6.38
C VAL A 70 15.82 -9.35 -7.11
N LEU A 71 16.48 -10.03 -8.06
CA LEU A 71 15.93 -11.16 -8.81
C LEU A 71 16.73 -12.44 -8.51
N GLY A 72 16.10 -13.61 -8.62
CA GLY A 72 16.77 -14.88 -8.39
C GLY A 72 15.84 -16.09 -8.47
N HIS A 73 16.43 -17.28 -8.44
CA HIS A 73 15.67 -18.53 -8.39
C HIS A 73 15.10 -18.77 -6.98
N TRP A 74 14.08 -19.62 -6.90
CA TRP A 74 13.51 -20.03 -5.62
C TRP A 74 14.59 -20.66 -4.73
N ARG A 75 14.64 -20.28 -3.44
CA ARG A 75 15.65 -20.71 -2.45
C ARG A 75 17.10 -20.24 -2.70
N SER A 76 17.33 -19.25 -3.56
CA SER A 76 18.66 -18.64 -3.75
C SER A 76 19.07 -17.62 -2.67
N GLY A 77 18.34 -17.51 -1.56
CA GLY A 77 18.67 -16.59 -0.47
C GLY A 77 18.38 -15.11 -0.75
N THR A 78 17.56 -14.79 -1.75
CA THR A 78 17.18 -13.41 -2.11
C THR A 78 16.53 -12.64 -0.96
N THR A 79 15.80 -13.32 -0.08
CA THR A 79 15.23 -12.71 1.14
C THR A 79 16.32 -12.20 2.09
N GLN A 80 17.40 -12.96 2.30
CA GLN A 80 18.49 -12.52 3.16
C GLN A 80 19.25 -11.34 2.55
N LEU A 81 19.44 -11.34 1.23
CA LEU A 81 20.01 -10.18 0.51
C LEU A 81 19.13 -8.93 0.67
N GLN A 82 17.81 -9.05 0.54
CA GLN A 82 16.88 -7.94 0.76
C GLN A 82 16.97 -7.40 2.20
N HIS A 83 17.12 -8.26 3.20
CA HIS A 83 17.32 -7.82 4.58
C HIS A 83 18.63 -7.07 4.79
N LEU A 84 19.71 -7.50 4.14
CA LEU A 84 21.01 -6.81 4.20
C LEU A 84 20.92 -5.43 3.54
N LEU A 85 20.31 -5.34 2.35
CA LEU A 85 20.09 -4.05 1.67
C LEU A 85 19.20 -3.10 2.49
N ALA A 86 18.18 -3.65 3.15
CA ALA A 86 17.27 -2.90 4.02
C ALA A 86 17.93 -2.40 5.32
N SER A 87 19.13 -2.87 5.65
CA SER A 87 19.87 -2.43 6.84
C SER A 87 20.73 -1.18 6.59
N ASP A 88 20.88 -0.77 5.33
CA ASP A 88 21.59 0.45 4.94
C ASP A 88 20.62 1.64 4.95
N GLU A 89 20.99 2.71 5.65
CA GLU A 89 20.19 3.94 5.79
C GLU A 89 20.01 4.69 4.46
N ASN A 90 20.87 4.43 3.46
CA ASN A 90 20.75 5.02 2.13
C ASN A 90 19.64 4.37 1.28
N HIS A 91 19.08 3.24 1.72
CA HIS A 91 17.99 2.57 1.03
C HIS A 91 16.65 2.76 1.73
N ALA A 92 15.57 2.79 0.95
CA ALA A 92 14.20 2.84 1.44
C ALA A 92 13.46 1.52 1.16
N PRO A 93 13.64 0.48 2.00
CA PRO A 93 12.96 -0.80 1.82
C PRO A 93 11.46 -0.66 2.13
N THR A 94 10.62 -1.38 1.37
CA THR A 94 9.17 -1.39 1.65
C THR A 94 8.88 -2.18 2.94
N SER A 95 8.18 -1.54 3.88
CA SER A 95 7.74 -2.22 5.10
C SER A 95 6.45 -3.02 4.90
N LEU A 96 6.21 -4.02 5.76
CA LEU A 96 4.93 -4.75 5.77
C LEU A 96 3.73 -3.81 5.95
N TYR A 97 3.90 -2.72 6.71
CA TYR A 97 2.87 -1.72 6.93
C TYR A 97 2.48 -1.03 5.62
N GLN A 98 3.47 -0.54 4.87
CA GLN A 98 3.27 0.13 3.59
C GLN A 98 2.59 -0.79 2.57
N PHE A 99 2.95 -2.08 2.58
CA PHE A 99 2.30 -3.07 1.72
C PHE A 99 0.82 -3.29 2.09
N LEU A 100 0.49 -3.38 3.38
CA LEU A 100 -0.88 -3.59 3.84
C LEU A 100 -1.76 -2.35 3.67
N PHE A 101 -1.20 -1.15 3.80
CA PHE A 101 -1.92 0.13 3.83
C PHE A 101 -1.53 1.07 2.69
N ILE A 102 -1.30 0.55 1.48
CA ILE A 102 -0.84 1.32 0.31
C ILE A 102 -1.68 2.57 -0.04
N ASP A 103 -2.96 2.57 0.36
CA ASP A 103 -3.91 3.65 0.07
C ASP A 103 -3.79 4.88 0.99
N HIS A 104 -3.15 4.73 2.16
CA HIS A 104 -3.08 5.77 3.18
C HIS A 104 -1.80 5.71 4.04
N PHE A 105 -0.76 5.01 3.59
CA PHE A 105 0.43 4.76 4.41
C PHE A 105 1.21 6.04 4.69
N ILE A 106 1.28 6.98 3.74
CA ILE A 106 2.08 8.21 3.90
C ILE A 106 1.55 9.01 5.09
N LEU A 107 0.23 9.08 5.23
CA LEU A 107 -0.43 9.79 6.32
C LEU A 107 -0.38 8.98 7.62
N SER A 108 -0.66 7.68 7.56
CA SER A 108 -0.88 6.85 8.75
C SER A 108 0.38 6.24 9.35
N GLU A 109 1.46 6.06 8.58
CA GLU A 109 2.72 5.46 9.04
C GLU A 109 3.34 6.26 10.18
N SER A 110 3.30 7.59 10.10
CA SER A 110 3.83 8.49 11.13
C SER A 110 3.12 8.36 12.49
N TRP A 111 1.83 7.97 12.48
CA TRP A 111 1.00 7.84 13.68
C TRP A 111 1.01 6.41 14.23
N LEU A 112 0.91 5.39 13.36
CA LEU A 112 0.76 3.99 13.76
C LEU A 112 2.07 3.22 13.90
N LYS A 113 3.07 3.47 13.05
CA LYS A 113 4.26 2.58 12.99
C LYS A 113 5.15 2.70 14.21
N GLY A 114 5.02 3.79 14.98
CA GLY A 114 5.94 4.16 16.05
C GLY A 114 7.33 4.48 15.45
N LYS A 115 8.01 5.52 15.95
CA LYS A 115 9.34 5.86 15.43
C LYS A 115 10.31 4.69 15.69
N ARG A 116 10.59 3.86 14.68
CA ARG A 116 11.80 3.04 14.68
C ARG A 116 12.97 3.97 14.40
N GLN A 117 13.96 3.99 15.29
CA GLN A 117 15.23 4.68 15.08
C GLN A 117 15.87 4.14 13.79
N GLY A 118 16.10 5.00 12.80
CA GLY A 118 16.84 4.67 11.56
C GLY A 118 16.12 4.96 10.24
N GLU A 119 14.80 5.17 10.23
CA GLU A 119 14.09 5.53 8.99
C GLU A 119 13.95 7.06 8.91
N GLY A 120 14.79 7.70 8.10
CA GLY A 120 14.63 9.12 7.74
C GLY A 120 13.32 9.36 6.96
N PRO A 121 12.77 10.59 7.00
CA PRO A 121 11.58 10.91 6.22
C PRO A 121 11.88 10.83 4.72
N ILE A 122 10.91 10.30 3.97
CA ILE A 122 10.87 10.32 2.49
C ILE A 122 10.68 11.75 1.96
#